data_AF-A0AA88ARC2-F1
#
_entry.id   AF-A0AA88ARC2-F1
#
_cell.length_a   1.000
_cell.length_b   1.000
_cell.length_c   1.000
_cell.angle_alpha   90.00
_cell.angle_beta   90.00
_cell.angle_gamma   90.00
#
_symmetry.space_group_name_H-M   'P 1'
#
loop_
_entity.id
_entity.type
_entity.pdbx_description
1 polymer ?
#
loop_
_entity_poly.entity_id
_entity_poly.type
_entity_poly.pdbx_seq_one_letter_code
_entity_poly.pdbx_strand_id
1 'polypeptide(L)' 'MIGEGMHLTVVSSNRNFYRSFADGWKTFHSATFAVDGQGFLAINLGFENTAGPRKHQAVALRSSG' A
#
# COMPACT_ATOMS: atom_id res chain seq x y z
N MET A 1 10.75 -0.83 -10.64
CA MET A 1 9.62 0.06 -10.98
C MET A 1 10.16 1.49 -11.02
N ILE A 2 9.87 2.25 -12.09
CA ILE A 2 10.42 3.59 -12.29
C ILE A 2 9.25 4.50 -12.68
N GLY A 3 9.13 5.64 -12.01
CA GLY A 3 8.14 6.68 -12.33
C GLY A 3 8.79 7.99 -12.79
N GLU A 4 7.94 8.96 -13.08
CA GLU A 4 8.34 10.29 -13.59
C GLU A 4 8.63 11.29 -12.46
N GLY A 5 8.37 10.91 -11.20
CA GLY A 5 8.59 11.74 -10.01
C GLY A 5 7.72 11.30 -8.84
N MET A 6 8.21 11.44 -7.61
CA MET A 6 7.53 10.92 -6.39
C MET A 6 6.10 11.44 -6.20
N HIS A 7 5.80 12.65 -6.67
CA HIS A 7 4.46 13.24 -6.61
C HIS A 7 3.71 13.21 -7.94
N LEU A 8 4.35 12.75 -9.02
CA LEU A 8 3.78 12.68 -10.37
C LEU A 8 3.26 11.27 -10.67
N THR A 9 4.00 10.26 -10.22
CA THR A 9 3.62 8.85 -10.33
C THR A 9 3.32 8.32 -8.93
N VAL A 10 2.04 8.19 -8.60
CA VAL A 10 1.60 7.73 -7.28
C VAL A 10 0.70 6.51 -7.43
N VAL A 11 1.05 5.43 -6.75
CA VAL A 11 0.21 4.23 -6.61
C VAL A 11 -0.60 4.39 -5.33
N SER A 12 -1.93 4.46 -5.46
CA SER A 12 -2.85 4.77 -4.37
C SER A 12 -3.93 3.70 -4.20
N SER A 13 -4.37 3.50 -2.97
CA SER A 13 -5.51 2.67 -2.58
C SER A 13 -6.11 3.20 -1.29
N ASN A 14 -7.23 2.65 -0.84
CA ASN A 14 -7.89 3.01 0.42
C ASN A 14 -8.29 1.79 1.28
N ARG A 15 -7.67 0.64 1.01
CA ARG A 15 -7.91 -0.60 1.77
C ARG A 15 -7.44 -0.43 3.21
N ASN A 16 -8.23 -0.91 4.14
CA ASN A 16 -7.97 -0.75 5.56
C ASN A 16 -8.50 -1.92 6.36
N PHE A 17 -8.03 -2.00 7.60
CA PHE A 17 -8.41 -3.05 8.52
C PHE A 17 -9.89 -2.97 8.86
N TYR A 18 -10.58 -4.10 8.71
CA TYR A 18 -11.92 -4.28 9.26
C TYR A 18 -12.02 -5.58 10.07
N ARG A 19 -12.89 -5.58 11.08
CA ARG A 19 -13.05 -6.74 11.97
C ARG A 19 -13.62 -7.97 11.25
N SER A 20 -14.55 -7.75 10.32
CA SER A 20 -15.18 -8.78 9.49
C SER A 20 -14.42 -8.95 8.17
N PHE A 21 -14.15 -10.19 7.76
CA PHE A 21 -13.54 -10.51 6.47
C PHE A 21 -14.49 -10.33 5.29
N ALA A 22 -15.80 -10.45 5.51
CA ALA A 22 -16.80 -10.23 4.47
C ALA A 22 -16.83 -8.75 4.02
N ASP A 23 -16.43 -7.85 4.92
CA ASP A 23 -16.59 -6.40 4.74
C ASP A 23 -15.26 -5.63 4.70
N GLY A 24 -14.10 -6.30 4.83
CA GLY A 24 -12.82 -5.61 4.75
C GLY A 24 -11.55 -6.46 4.86
N TRP A 25 -10.42 -5.78 5.07
CA TRP A 25 -9.09 -6.35 4.89
C TRP A 25 -8.42 -6.66 6.23
N LYS A 26 -7.49 -7.61 6.25
CA LYS A 26 -6.49 -7.70 7.34
C LYS A 26 -5.35 -6.75 7.04
N THR A 27 -4.59 -6.33 8.06
CA THR A 27 -3.44 -5.43 7.91
C THR A 27 -2.47 -5.89 6.82
N PHE A 28 -2.17 -7.19 6.76
CA PHE A 28 -1.29 -7.76 5.74
C PHE A 28 -1.82 -7.59 4.31
N HIS A 29 -3.15 -7.64 4.14
CA HIS A 29 -3.82 -7.52 2.84
C HIS A 29 -4.32 -6.09 2.56
N SER A 30 -4.17 -5.15 3.49
CA SER A 30 -4.51 -3.73 3.27
C SER A 30 -3.41 -2.96 2.53
N ALA A 31 -2.30 -3.61 2.20
CA ALA A 31 -1.20 -3.04 1.44
C ALA A 31 -1.67 -2.52 0.07
N THR A 32 -1.34 -1.26 -0.23
CA THR A 32 -1.55 -0.67 -1.55
C THR A 32 -0.60 -1.29 -2.57
N PHE A 33 0.65 -1.50 -2.15
CA PHE A 33 1.63 -2.27 -2.90
C PHE A 33 2.30 -3.30 -1.97
N ALA A 34 2.37 -4.54 -2.43
CA ALA A 34 3.05 -5.62 -1.73
C ALA A 34 4.10 -6.23 -2.65
N VAL A 35 5.32 -6.37 -2.15
CA VAL A 35 6.41 -7.05 -2.84
C VAL A 35 7.01 -8.13 -1.94
N ASP A 36 7.03 -9.35 -2.46
CA ASP A 36 7.54 -10.54 -1.77
C ASP A 36 8.83 -11.06 -2.45
N GLY A 37 9.44 -10.28 -3.35
CA GLY A 37 10.64 -10.64 -4.11
C GLY A 37 11.89 -9.87 -3.67
N GLN A 38 13.04 -10.57 -3.63
CA GLN A 38 14.34 -9.97 -3.31
C GLN A 38 14.81 -9.02 -4.41
N GLY A 39 15.48 -7.93 -4.03
CA GLY A 39 16.11 -7.00 -4.97
C GLY A 39 15.14 -6.04 -5.67
N PHE A 40 13.89 -5.93 -5.19
CA PHE A 40 12.94 -4.96 -5.72
C PHE A 40 13.44 -3.52 -5.51
N LEU A 41 13.35 -2.72 -6.58
CA LEU A 41 13.72 -1.31 -6.58
C LEU A 41 12.56 -0.48 -7.15
N ALA A 42 12.20 0.58 -6.42
CA ALA A 42 11.27 1.61 -6.86
C ALA A 42 11.98 2.98 -6.85
N ILE A 43 11.96 3.70 -7.97
CA ILE A 43 12.60 5.01 -8.12
C ILE A 43 11.57 6.00 -8.69
N ASN A 44 11.61 7.25 -8.19
CA ASN A 44 10.81 8.37 -8.69
C ASN A 44 9.30 8.09 -8.74
N LEU A 45 8.76 7.42 -7.73
CA LEU A 45 7.33 7.18 -7.57
C LEU A 45 6.96 7.08 -6.09
N GLY A 46 5.69 7.32 -5.77
CA GLY A 46 5.12 7.22 -4.43
C GLY A 46 4.15 6.06 -4.26
N PHE A 47 4.04 5.54 -3.04
CA PHE A 47 2.99 4.63 -2.61
C PHE A 47 2.20 5.28 -1.48
N GLU A 48 0.87 5.33 -1.58
CA GLU A 48 0.02 5.94 -0.56
C GLU A 48 -1.21 5.09 -0.26
N ASN A 49 -1.70 5.16 0.98
CA ASN A 49 -3.01 4.61 1.34
C ASN A 49 -3.89 5.72 1.94
N THR A 50 -5.01 6.00 1.29
CA THR A 50 -5.91 7.13 1.55
C THR A 50 -7.09 6.78 2.46
N ALA A 51 -7.08 5.61 3.11
CA ALA A 51 -8.17 5.19 4.01
C ALA A 51 -8.45 6.17 5.17
N GLY A 52 -7.47 6.98 5.56
CA GLY A 52 -7.59 8.00 6.59
C GLY A 52 -7.52 7.44 8.03
N PRO A 53 -7.27 8.31 9.02
CA PRO A 53 -6.86 7.89 10.36
C PRO A 53 -7.95 7.15 11.15
N ARG A 54 -9.23 7.30 10.79
CA ARG A 54 -10.36 6.65 11.48
C ARG A 54 -10.58 5.20 11.08
N LYS A 55 -9.96 4.74 9.99
CA LYS A 55 -10.22 3.43 9.37
C LYS A 55 -9.29 2.33 9.87
N HIS A 56 -8.65 2.52 11.03
CA HIS A 56 -7.67 1.59 11.59
C HIS A 56 -6.47 1.37 10.63
N GLN A 57 -5.80 0.22 10.70
CA GLN A 57 -4.54 -0.02 9.98
C GLN A 57 -4.74 -0.02 8.46
N ALA A 58 -3.96 0.78 7.75
CA ALA A 58 -4.00 0.91 6.29
C ALA A 58 -2.57 1.01 5.76
N VAL A 59 -2.11 -0.01 5.04
CA VAL A 59 -0.70 -0.13 4.64
C VAL A 59 -0.50 0.49 3.26
N ALA A 60 0.46 1.41 3.13
CA ALA A 60 0.86 1.96 1.83
C ALA A 60 1.80 0.98 1.09
N LEU A 61 2.82 0.48 1.79
CA LEU A 61 3.81 -0.42 1.22
C LEU A 61 4.09 -1.59 2.18
N ARG A 62 4.12 -2.80 1.64
CA ARG A 62 4.63 -3.99 2.32
C ARG A 62 5.78 -4.59 1.50
N SER A 63 6.91 -4.83 2.15
CA SER A 63 8.07 -5.53 1.58
C SER A 63 8.37 -6.76 2.43
N SER A 64 8.48 -7.93 1.80
CA SER A 64 8.69 -9.22 2.47
C SER A 64 9.80 -10.06 1.82
N GLY A 65 10.74 -9.39 1.15
CA GLY A 65 11.97 -9.99 0.60
C GLY A 65 13.16 -10.00 1.56
#